data_AF-A0A427CA20-F1
#
_entry.id   AF-A0A427CA20-F1
#
_cell.length_a   1.000
_cell.length_b   1.000
_cell.length_c   1.000
_cell.angle_alpha   90.00
_cell.angle_beta   90.00
_cell.angle_gamma   90.00
#
_symmetry.space_group_name_H-M   'P 1'
#
loop_
_entity.id
_entity.type
_entity.pdbx_description
1 polymer ?
#
loop_
_entity_poly.entity_id
_entity_poly.type
_entity_poly.pdbx_seq_one_letter_code
_entity_poly.pdbx_strand_id
1 'polypeptide(L)'
;MCSSGTTVAGNFYARSIYGSEGQQLSTQNPTALPAYRVIQLEWSQRTGARNAGVEDFEGLVTHHPQTNRNARVVDGAVVGGQSGRSFGVVGGEIQEVEVARQERTFGLTSHQVLLKKDFILEDSRLPAGPASRAVDVPSPVSGVIGHVHAASGRVDVLDRLDGEVIARVRHMSPLLVEEGDIIEYGQALGVQNQQMTGAIHVHMEVDTRYYGQYQNYVEDLVSGRLAIDTGRREAGIDAREVVDDRTFRIGESSLIVRDLQRRLNEAGYTGMDGYALTEDGVYRLSMQRAVINFQEANGLPPTGDLDPATMRTIAPPMFPPEVNPRMPDQQPPYAPLQGQVDLNSAAAQNPLLAQSRDAMHRLEATLGRQFDHNSERMAASAACLAQDSGLSRVDHVFLSNATETKRQGETFFVVQGDPANPAHRRAHMPTEQALNAPLEASLERLQGVDAPAQAQSRQQEQNEQLLQQQGPRVG
;
A
#
# COMPACT_ATOMS: atom_id res chain seq x y z
N MET A 1 -30.55 15.44 72.38
CA MET A 1 -30.49 16.90 72.55
C MET A 1 -29.40 17.45 71.65
N CYS A 2 -29.68 18.63 71.09
CA CYS A 2 -28.99 19.35 70.01
C CYS A 2 -27.45 19.47 70.13
N SER A 3 -26.76 19.69 69.01
CA SER A 3 -26.25 21.04 68.71
C SER A 3 -25.82 21.25 67.25
N SER A 4 -26.27 22.41 66.76
CA SER A 4 -26.13 23.14 65.50
C SER A 4 -24.76 23.84 65.31
N GLY A 5 -24.29 24.09 64.07
CA GLY A 5 -24.34 25.42 63.38
C GLY A 5 -23.02 26.20 63.58
N THR A 6 -22.47 27.08 62.73
CA THR A 6 -22.99 27.96 61.67
C THR A 6 -21.81 28.61 60.90
N THR A 7 -22.04 28.98 59.63
CA THR A 7 -21.23 29.74 58.66
C THR A 7 -20.98 31.22 59.02
N VAL A 8 -19.87 31.82 58.53
CA VAL A 8 -19.73 33.29 58.38
C VAL A 8 -19.11 33.65 57.02
N ALA A 9 -19.68 34.66 56.38
CA ALA A 9 -19.24 35.31 55.14
C ALA A 9 -18.83 36.77 55.41
N GLY A 10 -18.03 37.36 54.49
CA GLY A 10 -18.02 38.81 54.23
C GLY A 10 -16.64 39.44 54.02
N ASN A 11 -16.36 39.98 52.82
CA ASN A 11 -16.45 41.43 52.61
C ASN A 11 -16.20 41.88 51.14
N PHE A 12 -17.00 42.87 50.76
CA PHE A 12 -16.97 43.68 49.53
C PHE A 12 -15.87 44.74 49.56
N TYR A 13 -15.39 45.20 48.40
CA TYR A 13 -15.35 46.63 48.03
C TYR A 13 -15.24 46.79 46.50
N ALA A 14 -16.09 47.66 45.95
CA ALA A 14 -16.10 48.08 44.55
C ALA A 14 -15.62 49.54 44.43
N ARG A 15 -14.96 49.90 43.32
CA ARG A 15 -15.16 51.20 42.67
C ARG A 15 -14.68 51.21 41.22
N SER A 16 -15.62 51.61 40.35
CA SER A 16 -15.50 51.83 38.91
C SER A 16 -15.21 53.30 38.61
N ILE A 17 -14.39 53.58 37.58
CA ILE A 17 -14.25 54.90 36.93
C ILE A 17 -14.33 54.69 35.39
N TYR A 18 -15.06 55.59 34.73
CA TYR A 18 -15.55 55.61 33.34
C TYR A 18 -14.48 55.64 32.21
N GLY A 19 -14.85 55.11 31.02
CA GLY A 19 -14.91 55.92 29.78
C GLY A 19 -13.93 55.68 28.63
N SER A 20 -14.30 54.79 27.70
CA SER A 20 -14.19 54.85 26.21
C SER A 20 -12.97 55.49 25.50
N GLU A 21 -12.22 54.68 24.75
CA GLU A 21 -11.85 54.93 23.34
C GLU A 21 -11.55 53.60 22.64
N GLY A 22 -12.21 53.36 21.50
CA GLY A 22 -12.22 52.08 20.81
C GLY A 22 -11.00 51.87 19.93
N GLN A 23 -10.31 50.76 20.13
CA GLN A 23 -9.51 50.11 19.09
C GLN A 23 -10.17 48.77 18.79
N GLN A 24 -10.60 48.60 17.55
CA GLN A 24 -11.14 47.34 17.02
C GLN A 24 -10.07 46.25 17.17
N LEU A 25 -10.16 45.48 18.25
CA LEU A 25 -9.49 44.19 18.38
C LEU A 25 -10.26 43.19 17.52
N SER A 26 -9.62 42.83 16.41
CA SER A 26 -9.91 41.66 15.60
C SER A 26 -10.35 40.49 16.48
N THR A 27 -11.54 39.96 16.24
CA THR A 27 -12.10 38.77 16.90
C THR A 27 -11.33 37.51 16.46
N GLN A 28 -10.15 37.28 17.02
CA GLN A 28 -9.54 35.95 17.00
C GLN A 28 -10.26 35.08 18.03
N ASN A 29 -10.74 33.91 17.60
CA ASN A 29 -11.34 32.91 18.45
C ASN A 29 -10.37 32.54 19.60
N PRO A 30 -10.73 32.75 20.88
CA PRO A 30 -9.83 32.52 22.01
C PRO A 30 -9.56 31.03 22.33
N THR A 31 -9.95 30.11 21.44
CA THR A 31 -9.87 28.64 21.63
C THR A 31 -9.00 27.92 20.62
N ALA A 32 -8.40 28.61 19.64
CA ALA A 32 -7.49 27.96 18.69
C ALA A 32 -6.09 27.81 19.31
N LEU A 33 -5.63 26.58 19.48
CA LEU A 33 -4.26 26.30 19.93
C LEU A 33 -3.24 26.82 18.89
N PRO A 34 -2.05 27.27 19.31
CA PRO A 34 -1.04 27.75 18.36
C PRO A 34 -0.58 26.63 17.41
N ALA A 35 -0.69 26.84 16.10
CA ALA A 35 -0.23 25.86 15.11
C ALA A 35 1.27 25.97 14.83
N TYR A 36 1.86 24.92 14.30
CA TYR A 36 3.16 24.99 13.66
C TYR A 36 3.05 25.67 12.28
N ARG A 37 4.10 26.39 11.87
CA ARG A 37 4.40 26.62 10.46
C ARG A 37 5.48 25.62 10.06
N VAL A 38 5.16 24.75 9.11
CA VAL A 38 6.13 23.82 8.54
C VAL A 38 6.80 24.51 7.35
N ILE A 39 8.12 24.60 7.40
CA ILE A 39 8.93 25.17 6.33
C ILE A 39 10.09 24.22 6.03
N GLN A 40 10.73 24.38 4.89
CA GLN A 40 11.91 23.61 4.52
C GLN A 40 12.92 24.49 3.81
N LEU A 41 14.18 24.06 3.78
CA LEU A 41 15.18 24.68 2.92
C LEU A 41 15.03 24.13 1.49
N GLU A 42 14.51 24.96 0.59
CA GLU A 42 14.49 24.66 -0.84
C GLU A 42 15.64 25.38 -1.56
N TRP A 43 16.02 24.87 -2.72
CA TRP A 43 17.01 25.51 -3.59
C TRP A 43 16.49 25.62 -5.02
N SER A 44 16.69 26.78 -5.64
CA SER A 44 16.50 26.95 -7.07
C SER A 44 17.68 27.69 -7.70
N GLN A 45 17.90 27.48 -9.01
CA GLN A 45 18.93 28.22 -9.75
C GLN A 45 18.69 29.74 -9.73
N ARG A 46 17.42 30.18 -9.66
CA ARG A 46 17.06 31.61 -9.72
C ARG A 46 17.23 32.31 -8.38
N THR A 47 16.94 31.62 -7.29
CA THR A 47 16.77 32.23 -5.97
C THR A 47 17.79 31.74 -4.94
N GLY A 48 18.63 30.77 -5.30
CA GLY A 48 19.52 30.11 -4.36
C GLY A 48 18.74 29.35 -3.29
N ALA A 49 19.39 29.10 -2.15
CA ALA A 49 18.78 28.43 -1.01
C ALA A 49 17.88 29.41 -0.24
N ARG A 50 16.62 29.03 0.01
CA ARG A 50 15.68 29.82 0.80
C ARG A 50 14.74 28.90 1.58
N ASN A 51 14.23 29.40 2.70
CA ASN A 51 13.17 28.69 3.40
C ASN A 51 11.84 28.96 2.69
N ALA A 52 11.07 27.91 2.44
CA ALA A 52 9.73 27.99 1.86
C ALA A 52 8.73 27.21 2.72
N GLY A 53 7.48 27.66 2.69
CA GLY A 53 6.37 26.96 3.35
C GLY A 53 6.12 25.58 2.75
N VAL A 54 5.68 24.67 3.58
CA VAL A 54 5.28 23.31 3.21
C VAL A 54 3.78 23.20 3.52
N GLU A 55 2.99 22.83 2.51
CA GLU A 55 1.53 22.73 2.63
C GLU A 55 1.07 21.28 2.84
N ASP A 56 1.86 20.30 2.41
CA ASP A 56 1.59 18.88 2.52
C ASP A 56 2.89 18.07 2.47
N PHE A 57 2.76 16.74 2.56
CA PHE A 57 3.91 15.82 2.54
C PHE A 57 4.69 15.85 1.22
N GLU A 58 3.99 15.92 0.08
CA GLU A 58 4.61 15.95 -1.25
C GLU A 58 5.37 17.25 -1.50
N GLY A 59 4.97 18.32 -0.81
CA GLY A 59 5.71 19.57 -0.77
C GLY A 59 7.11 19.43 -0.18
N LEU A 60 7.40 18.42 0.64
CA LEU A 60 8.73 18.22 1.24
C LEU A 60 9.73 17.67 0.22
N VAL A 61 10.70 18.49 -0.16
CA VAL A 61 11.76 18.10 -1.10
C VAL A 61 12.71 17.10 -0.48
N THR A 62 13.37 16.31 -1.32
CA THR A 62 14.39 15.35 -0.91
C THR A 62 15.47 16.01 -0.04
N HIS A 63 15.81 15.33 1.06
CA HIS A 63 16.94 15.65 1.92
C HIS A 63 18.21 15.99 1.08
N HIS A 64 18.77 17.19 1.28
CA HIS A 64 19.86 17.85 0.53
C HIS A 64 19.57 18.32 -0.92
N PRO A 65 19.00 19.53 -1.07
CA PRO A 65 18.67 20.09 -2.37
C PRO A 65 19.89 20.53 -3.23
N GLN A 66 21.12 20.53 -2.68
CA GLN A 66 22.33 20.87 -3.46
C GLN A 66 23.01 19.67 -4.14
N THR A 67 22.65 18.42 -3.83
CA THR A 67 23.40 17.25 -4.33
C THR A 67 22.58 16.24 -5.13
N ASN A 68 21.25 16.29 -5.07
CA ASN A 68 20.38 15.40 -5.85
C ASN A 68 19.83 16.06 -7.13
N ARG A 69 20.25 17.28 -7.48
CA ARG A 69 19.83 17.94 -8.73
C ARG A 69 20.15 17.15 -10.01
N ASN A 70 21.13 16.26 -9.92
CA ASN A 70 21.55 15.37 -11.01
C ASN A 70 21.01 13.94 -10.83
N ALA A 71 20.33 13.68 -9.71
CA ALA A 71 19.72 12.40 -9.41
C ALA A 71 18.61 12.15 -10.43
N ARG A 72 18.65 10.99 -11.05
CA ARG A 72 17.67 10.54 -12.05
C ARG A 72 17.65 9.02 -12.07
N VAL A 73 16.56 8.46 -12.54
CA VAL A 73 16.45 7.03 -12.78
C VAL A 73 17.09 6.72 -14.13
N VAL A 74 18.00 5.74 -14.17
CA VAL A 74 18.59 5.17 -15.39
C VAL A 74 18.59 3.66 -15.22
N ASP A 75 17.91 2.94 -16.13
CA ASP A 75 17.82 1.47 -16.10
C ASP A 75 17.39 0.96 -14.72
N GLY A 76 16.30 1.54 -14.21
CA GLY A 76 15.68 1.19 -12.94
C GLY A 76 16.47 1.56 -11.69
N ALA A 77 17.65 2.17 -11.82
CA ALA A 77 18.48 2.57 -10.69
C ALA A 77 18.57 4.08 -10.56
N VAL A 78 18.54 4.59 -9.33
CA VAL A 78 18.83 6.01 -9.06
C VAL A 78 20.34 6.25 -9.20
N VAL A 79 20.72 7.13 -10.13
CA VAL A 79 22.11 7.52 -10.38
C VAL A 79 22.29 9.03 -10.25
N GLY A 80 23.52 9.49 -9.99
CA GLY A 80 23.83 10.92 -9.93
C GLY A 80 23.42 11.63 -8.63
N GLY A 81 22.95 10.87 -7.63
CA GLY A 81 22.82 11.33 -6.26
C GLY A 81 24.16 11.49 -5.55
N GLN A 82 24.15 12.05 -4.34
CA GLN A 82 25.37 12.28 -3.55
C GLN A 82 26.12 10.98 -3.22
N SER A 83 27.44 10.97 -3.45
CA SER A 83 28.30 9.85 -3.06
C SER A 83 28.20 9.53 -1.56
N GLY A 84 28.10 8.24 -1.23
CA GLY A 84 27.98 7.74 0.15
C GLY A 84 26.56 7.73 0.72
N ARG A 85 25.57 8.21 -0.03
CA ARG A 85 24.15 8.18 0.34
C ARG A 85 23.40 7.11 -0.44
N SER A 86 22.26 6.71 0.10
CA SER A 86 21.36 5.76 -0.53
C SER A 86 20.11 6.48 -1.02
N PHE A 87 19.63 6.09 -2.19
CA PHE A 87 18.47 6.68 -2.82
C PHE A 87 17.56 5.56 -3.33
N GLY A 88 16.26 5.82 -3.33
CA GLY A 88 15.24 4.99 -3.93
C GLY A 88 14.13 5.86 -4.49
N VAL A 89 13.22 5.25 -5.25
CA VAL A 89 11.96 5.90 -5.66
C VAL A 89 10.88 5.53 -4.64
N VAL A 90 10.24 6.51 -4.01
CA VAL A 90 9.17 6.26 -3.01
C VAL A 90 8.07 7.27 -3.26
N GLY A 91 6.82 6.82 -3.43
CA GLY A 91 5.72 7.71 -3.79
C GLY A 91 5.88 8.29 -5.20
N GLY A 92 6.61 7.59 -6.09
CA GLY A 92 6.93 8.07 -7.43
C GLY A 92 8.04 9.12 -7.54
N GLU A 93 8.66 9.51 -6.42
CA GLU A 93 9.73 10.50 -6.39
C GLU A 93 11.07 9.91 -5.97
N ILE A 94 12.18 10.49 -6.44
CA ILE A 94 13.52 10.13 -5.93
C ILE A 94 13.67 10.68 -4.50
N GLN A 95 13.80 9.77 -3.55
CA GLN A 95 13.98 10.08 -2.14
C GLN A 95 15.33 9.59 -1.63
N GLU A 96 15.89 10.30 -0.65
CA GLU A 96 17.00 9.76 0.15
C GLU A 96 16.43 8.78 1.18
N VAL A 97 17.08 7.63 1.30
CA VAL A 97 16.68 6.58 2.23
C VAL A 97 17.85 6.13 3.09
N GLU A 98 17.58 5.57 4.27
CA GLU A 98 18.54 4.79 5.04
C GLU A 98 18.21 3.30 4.95
N VAL A 99 19.24 2.49 4.78
CA VAL A 99 19.15 1.03 4.72
C VAL A 99 20.33 0.42 5.48
N ALA A 100 20.18 -0.79 5.98
CA ALA A 100 21.30 -1.54 6.55
C ALA A 100 22.39 -1.78 5.48
N ARG A 101 23.65 -1.50 5.82
CA ARG A 101 24.83 -1.73 4.96
C ARG A 101 25.76 -2.75 5.60
N GLN A 102 26.59 -3.41 4.79
CA GLN A 102 27.50 -4.47 5.25
C GLN A 102 28.38 -4.05 6.44
N GLU A 103 28.89 -2.81 6.44
CA GLU A 103 29.76 -2.30 7.50
C GLU A 103 29.03 -1.52 8.61
N ARG A 104 27.76 -1.15 8.37
CA ARG A 104 26.96 -0.29 9.27
C ARG A 104 25.47 -0.59 9.08
N THR A 105 24.85 -1.22 10.09
CA THR A 105 23.42 -1.54 10.05
C THR A 105 22.54 -0.37 10.49
N PHE A 106 23.08 0.60 11.23
CA PHE A 106 22.33 1.72 11.80
C PHE A 106 21.16 1.30 12.71
N GLY A 107 21.23 0.10 13.30
CA GLY A 107 20.12 -0.48 14.08
C GLY A 107 18.96 -0.98 13.21
N LEU A 108 19.13 -1.04 11.89
CA LEU A 108 18.12 -1.48 10.94
C LEU A 108 18.33 -2.95 10.58
N THR A 109 17.24 -3.66 10.35
CA THR A 109 17.27 -5.00 9.76
C THR A 109 17.50 -4.91 8.24
N SER A 110 17.80 -6.03 7.58
CA SER A 110 18.19 -6.06 6.17
C SER A 110 17.07 -5.67 5.18
N HIS A 111 15.83 -5.57 5.66
CA HIS A 111 14.69 -5.22 4.83
C HIS A 111 14.22 -3.79 5.04
N GLN A 112 14.52 -3.19 6.19
CA GLN A 112 14.04 -1.85 6.50
C GLN A 112 14.63 -0.80 5.57
N VAL A 113 13.73 0.09 5.14
CA VAL A 113 14.07 1.28 4.38
C VAL A 113 13.42 2.47 5.07
N LEU A 114 14.24 3.38 5.61
CA LEU A 114 13.74 4.59 6.25
C LEU A 114 13.80 5.75 5.27
N LEU A 115 12.65 6.38 5.01
CA LEU A 115 12.51 7.58 4.20
C LEU A 115 12.99 8.80 5.00
N LYS A 116 13.91 9.58 4.42
CA LYS A 116 14.47 10.77 5.09
C LYS A 116 13.85 12.06 4.58
N LYS A 117 13.43 12.91 5.50
CA LYS A 117 13.05 14.31 5.20
C LYS A 117 13.68 15.26 6.21
N ASP A 118 14.01 16.45 5.71
CA ASP A 118 14.37 17.60 6.53
C ASP A 118 13.29 18.66 6.43
N PHE A 119 12.89 19.19 7.58
CA PHE A 119 11.99 20.33 7.65
C PHE A 119 12.28 21.13 8.91
N ILE A 120 11.64 22.28 9.03
CA ILE A 120 11.77 23.21 10.14
C ILE A 120 10.36 23.50 10.64
N LEU A 121 10.20 23.36 11.94
CA LEU A 121 8.99 23.74 12.66
C LEU A 121 9.18 25.14 13.24
N GLU A 122 8.22 26.04 12.99
CA GLU A 122 8.18 27.36 13.60
C GLU A 122 6.86 27.58 14.37
N ASP A 123 6.93 28.28 15.50
CA ASP A 123 5.76 28.78 16.22
C ASP A 123 5.05 29.86 15.40
N SER A 124 3.81 29.58 15.01
CA SER A 124 3.03 30.48 14.16
C SER A 124 2.77 31.86 14.79
N ARG A 125 2.89 32.00 16.11
CA ARG A 125 2.73 33.26 16.84
C ARG A 125 3.95 34.18 16.75
N LEU A 126 5.11 33.62 16.46
CA LEU A 126 6.39 34.33 16.45
C LEU A 126 6.81 34.67 15.02
N PRO A 127 7.54 35.79 14.79
CA PRO A 127 8.17 36.06 13.50
C PRO A 127 9.12 34.94 13.09
N ALA A 128 9.23 34.68 11.79
CA ALA A 128 10.12 33.65 11.26
C ALA A 128 11.57 33.87 11.68
N GLY A 129 12.28 32.78 11.97
CA GLY A 129 13.66 32.80 12.42
C GLY A 129 13.92 31.99 13.69
N PRO A 130 15.15 32.02 14.22
CA PRO A 130 15.60 31.10 15.29
C PRO A 130 14.71 31.08 16.54
N ALA A 131 14.15 32.23 16.95
CA ALA A 131 13.28 32.32 18.12
C ALA A 131 11.98 31.51 17.95
N SER A 132 11.40 31.49 16.74
CA SER A 132 10.20 30.70 16.44
C SER A 132 10.48 29.20 16.34
N ARG A 133 11.75 28.78 16.24
CA ARG A 133 12.15 27.38 15.99
C ARG A 133 12.42 26.59 17.26
N ALA A 134 12.35 27.22 18.43
CA ALA A 134 12.49 26.57 19.72
C ALA A 134 11.17 25.90 20.14
N VAL A 135 10.74 24.91 19.38
CA VAL A 135 9.47 24.20 19.56
C VAL A 135 9.70 22.70 19.72
N ASP A 136 8.79 22.04 20.43
CA ASP A 136 8.81 20.60 20.60
C ASP A 136 8.60 19.91 19.24
N VAL A 137 9.29 18.79 19.04
CA VAL A 137 9.12 17.91 17.87
C VAL A 137 8.21 16.76 18.27
N PRO A 138 6.96 16.73 17.78
CA PRO A 138 6.02 15.66 18.05
C PRO A 138 6.44 14.36 17.33
N SER A 139 6.21 13.22 17.96
CA SER A 139 6.46 11.90 17.37
C SER A 139 5.51 11.63 16.19
N PRO A 140 6.01 11.13 15.04
CA PRO A 140 5.17 10.77 13.90
C PRO A 140 4.46 9.42 14.06
N VAL A 141 4.77 8.66 15.11
CA VAL A 141 4.24 7.31 15.38
C VAL A 141 4.10 7.08 16.89
N SER A 142 3.17 6.22 17.30
CA SER A 142 3.20 5.60 18.64
C SER A 142 4.21 4.45 18.65
N GLY A 143 4.77 4.14 19.81
CA GLY A 143 5.74 3.06 19.94
C GLY A 143 6.48 3.03 21.27
N VAL A 144 7.62 2.37 21.28
CA VAL A 144 8.53 2.32 22.43
C VAL A 144 9.81 3.07 22.08
N ILE A 145 10.27 3.97 22.94
CA ILE A 145 11.53 4.67 22.73
C ILE A 145 12.67 3.65 22.78
N GLY A 146 13.39 3.56 21.66
CA GLY A 146 14.58 2.76 21.53
C GLY A 146 15.80 3.56 22.01
N HIS A 147 16.81 3.66 21.15
CA HIS A 147 18.04 4.33 21.54
C HIS A 147 17.89 5.86 21.64
N VAL A 148 18.27 6.42 22.78
CA VAL A 148 18.33 7.86 23.05
C VAL A 148 19.80 8.29 23.14
N HIS A 149 20.22 9.20 22.26
CA HIS A 149 21.60 9.66 22.20
C HIS A 149 21.67 11.19 22.24
N ALA A 150 21.71 11.73 23.46
CA ALA A 150 21.71 13.17 23.74
C ALA A 150 22.85 13.94 23.05
N ALA A 151 24.05 13.34 22.95
CA ALA A 151 25.19 13.98 22.30
C ALA A 151 24.94 14.29 20.81
N SER A 152 24.18 13.45 20.11
CA SER A 152 23.76 13.70 18.72
C SER A 152 22.36 14.29 18.59
N GLY A 153 21.66 14.49 19.70
CA GLY A 153 20.25 14.89 19.70
C GLY A 153 19.35 13.90 18.99
N ARG A 154 19.61 12.60 19.13
CA ARG A 154 18.90 11.52 18.41
C ARG A 154 17.99 10.74 19.33
N VAL A 155 16.79 10.42 18.83
CA VAL A 155 15.84 9.48 19.43
C VAL A 155 15.40 8.50 18.35
N ASP A 156 15.44 7.20 18.65
CA ASP A 156 14.84 6.14 17.85
C ASP A 156 13.51 5.70 18.50
N VAL A 157 12.50 5.43 17.69
CA VAL A 157 11.20 4.88 18.12
C VAL A 157 11.04 3.50 17.49
N LEU A 158 10.72 2.51 18.31
CA LEU A 158 10.50 1.11 17.93
C LEU A 158 9.01 0.80 17.82
N ASP A 159 8.64 -0.15 16.96
CA ASP A 159 7.25 -0.65 16.87
C ASP A 159 6.76 -1.29 18.18
N ARG A 160 7.70 -1.92 18.90
CA ARG A 160 7.49 -2.53 20.23
C ARG A 160 8.82 -2.65 20.95
N LEU A 161 8.77 -3.05 22.22
CA LEU A 161 9.98 -3.37 22.99
C LEU A 161 10.79 -4.46 22.27
N ASP A 162 12.09 -4.20 22.09
CA ASP A 162 13.03 -5.04 21.33
C ASP A 162 12.63 -5.28 19.86
N GLY A 163 11.81 -4.38 19.32
CA GLY A 163 11.34 -4.41 17.94
C GLY A 163 12.25 -3.67 16.95
N GLU A 164 11.66 -3.25 15.85
CA GLU A 164 12.35 -2.56 14.75
C GLU A 164 12.22 -1.04 14.85
N VAL A 165 13.25 -0.31 14.41
CA VAL A 165 13.21 1.16 14.37
C VAL A 165 12.23 1.64 13.31
N ILE A 166 11.09 2.19 13.71
CA ILE A 166 10.05 2.70 12.80
C ILE A 166 10.12 4.21 12.59
N ALA A 167 10.76 4.95 13.50
CA ALA A 167 11.10 6.35 13.29
C ALA A 167 12.43 6.69 13.99
N ARG A 168 13.16 7.64 13.43
CA ARG A 168 14.37 8.22 14.01
C ARG A 168 14.35 9.72 13.79
N VAL A 169 14.58 10.47 14.85
CA VAL A 169 14.60 11.94 14.81
C VAL A 169 15.92 12.43 15.37
N ARG A 170 16.54 13.42 14.72
CA ARG A 170 17.87 13.94 15.06
C ARG A 170 17.87 15.45 15.24
N HIS A 171 19.00 15.95 15.74
CA HIS A 171 19.29 17.37 15.94
C HIS A 171 18.46 18.05 17.03
N MET A 172 17.82 17.29 17.92
CA MET A 172 17.00 17.81 19.02
C MET A 172 17.82 18.08 20.29
N SER A 173 17.46 19.09 21.07
CA SER A 173 17.98 19.35 22.41
C SER A 173 17.12 20.39 23.17
N PRO A 174 16.72 20.13 24.43
CA PRO A 174 16.88 18.86 25.16
C PRO A 174 16.02 17.73 24.56
N LEU A 175 16.38 16.49 24.88
CA LEU A 175 15.51 15.33 24.64
C LEU A 175 14.55 15.19 25.81
N LEU A 176 13.30 14.79 25.54
CA LEU A 176 12.21 14.80 26.52
C LEU A 176 11.69 13.40 26.88
N VAL A 177 12.38 12.37 26.38
CA VAL A 177 12.04 10.96 26.55
C VAL A 177 13.28 10.15 26.93
N GLU A 178 13.06 9.00 27.56
CA GLU A 178 14.07 8.05 27.97
C GLU A 178 13.89 6.69 27.26
N GLU A 179 14.97 5.90 27.18
CA GLU A 179 14.90 4.57 26.57
C GLU A 179 13.90 3.67 27.32
N GLY A 180 12.99 3.03 26.59
CA GLY A 180 11.92 2.19 27.14
C GLY A 180 10.59 2.89 27.40
N ASP A 181 10.52 4.23 27.29
CA ASP A 181 9.25 4.95 27.39
C ASP A 181 8.24 4.45 26.32
N ILE A 182 6.99 4.26 26.72
CA ILE A 182 5.89 4.04 25.78
C ILE A 182 5.34 5.42 25.41
N ILE A 183 5.30 5.71 24.12
CA ILE A 183 4.89 7.02 23.60
C ILE A 183 3.74 6.94 22.63
N GLU A 184 2.96 8.00 22.61
CA GLU A 184 1.84 8.17 21.67
C GLU A 184 2.22 9.07 20.48
N TYR A 185 1.50 8.88 19.38
CA TYR A 185 1.53 9.77 18.23
C TYR A 185 1.33 11.22 18.67
N GLY A 186 2.19 12.14 18.23
CA GLY A 186 2.13 13.54 18.62
C GLY A 186 2.81 13.90 19.94
N GLN A 187 3.19 12.92 20.78
CA GLN A 187 3.93 13.19 22.02
C GLN A 187 5.31 13.78 21.71
N ALA A 188 5.79 14.71 22.52
CA ALA A 188 7.06 15.39 22.25
C ALA A 188 8.27 14.49 22.53
N LEU A 189 9.14 14.33 21.53
CA LEU A 189 10.40 13.57 21.67
C LEU A 189 11.56 14.42 22.21
N GLY A 190 11.52 15.72 21.90
CA GLY A 190 12.62 16.65 22.12
C GLY A 190 12.26 18.03 21.61
N VAL A 191 13.13 19.02 21.86
CA VAL A 191 13.00 20.37 21.31
C VAL A 191 13.87 20.47 20.05
N GLN A 192 13.31 21.01 18.96
CA GLN A 192 14.05 21.24 17.72
C GLN A 192 15.30 22.10 17.99
N ASN A 193 16.45 21.67 17.49
CA ASN A 193 17.72 22.35 17.73
C ASN A 193 18.65 22.21 16.50
N GLN A 194 19.91 22.59 16.66
CA GLN A 194 21.00 22.40 15.70
C GLN A 194 22.06 21.44 16.25
N GLN A 195 21.66 20.48 17.09
CA GLN A 195 22.60 19.58 17.76
C GLN A 195 23.41 18.77 16.72
N MET A 196 24.73 18.96 16.69
CA MET A 196 25.65 18.41 15.68
C MET A 196 25.32 18.75 14.22
N THR A 197 24.75 19.93 13.98
CA THR A 197 24.53 20.46 12.63
C THR A 197 24.72 21.98 12.60
N GLY A 198 24.82 22.57 11.41
CA GLY A 198 25.03 24.01 11.22
C GLY A 198 23.75 24.85 11.26
N ALA A 199 22.57 24.23 11.23
CA ALA A 199 21.28 24.92 11.16
C ALA A 199 20.20 24.21 11.98
N ILE A 200 19.28 24.98 12.55
CA ILE A 200 18.12 24.46 13.29
C ILE A 200 17.14 23.83 12.29
N HIS A 201 16.93 22.52 12.39
CA HIS A 201 15.96 21.76 11.61
C HIS A 201 15.66 20.43 12.31
N VAL A 202 14.56 19.80 11.91
CA VAL A 202 14.26 18.40 12.17
C VAL A 202 14.81 17.57 11.02
N HIS A 203 15.67 16.61 11.34
CA HIS A 203 15.99 15.50 10.45
C HIS A 203 15.21 14.28 10.92
N MET A 204 14.34 13.77 10.07
CA MET A 204 13.42 12.69 10.39
C MET A 204 13.56 11.56 9.37
N GLU A 205 13.71 10.35 9.88
CA GLU A 205 13.80 9.12 9.13
C GLU A 205 12.61 8.24 9.57
N VAL A 206 11.69 7.89 8.67
CA VAL A 206 10.52 7.05 9.00
C VAL A 206 10.52 5.80 8.14
N ASP A 207 10.30 4.64 8.75
CA ASP A 207 10.21 3.38 8.04
C ASP A 207 9.09 3.46 7.00
N THR A 208 9.40 3.09 5.76
CA THR A 208 8.52 3.19 4.60
C THR A 208 7.23 2.38 4.74
N ARG A 209 7.19 1.38 5.63
CA ARG A 209 5.92 0.69 6.01
C ARG A 209 4.92 1.61 6.72
N TYR A 210 5.40 2.73 7.26
CA TYR A 210 4.63 3.78 7.92
C TYR A 210 4.47 5.03 7.04
N TYR A 211 4.61 4.89 5.72
CA TYR A 211 4.52 6.00 4.76
C TYR A 211 3.23 6.81 4.93
N GLY A 212 2.07 6.15 5.01
CA GLY A 212 0.78 6.82 5.22
C GLY A 212 0.68 7.53 6.57
N GLN A 213 1.25 6.96 7.64
CA GLN A 213 1.33 7.65 8.94
C GLN A 213 2.19 8.90 8.84
N TYR A 214 3.27 8.85 8.07
CA TYR A 214 4.15 9.99 7.91
C TYR A 214 3.51 11.12 7.09
N GLN A 215 2.73 10.77 6.06
CA GLN A 215 1.88 11.74 5.34
C GLN A 215 0.89 12.41 6.30
N ASN A 216 0.14 11.61 7.07
CA ASN A 216 -0.80 12.11 8.07
C ASN A 216 -0.14 13.03 9.10
N TYR A 217 1.10 12.72 9.51
CA TYR A 217 1.88 13.55 10.44
C TYR A 217 2.16 14.94 9.89
N VAL A 218 2.62 15.05 8.64
CA VAL A 218 2.89 16.36 8.03
C VAL A 218 1.58 17.13 7.83
N GLU A 219 0.52 16.46 7.38
CA GLU A 219 -0.81 17.09 7.28
C GLU A 219 -1.33 17.59 8.64
N ASP A 220 -1.12 16.83 9.71
CA ASP A 220 -1.55 17.22 11.05
C ASP A 220 -0.77 18.41 11.60
N LEU A 221 0.52 18.51 11.29
CA LEU A 221 1.33 19.69 11.60
C LEU A 221 0.83 20.93 10.85
N VAL A 222 0.60 20.81 9.54
CA VAL A 222 0.18 21.94 8.70
C VAL A 222 -1.25 22.38 9.02
N SER A 223 -2.17 21.44 9.22
CA SER A 223 -3.57 21.74 9.57
C SER A 223 -3.76 22.24 11.00
N GLY A 224 -2.74 22.11 11.85
CA GLY A 224 -2.79 22.48 13.27
C GLY A 224 -3.52 21.46 14.15
N ARG A 225 -3.79 20.24 13.66
CA ARG A 225 -4.28 19.14 14.49
C ARG A 225 -3.22 18.76 15.53
N LEU A 226 -1.97 18.65 15.07
CA LEU A 226 -0.80 18.71 15.95
C LEU A 226 -0.47 20.19 16.18
N ALA A 227 -0.94 20.72 17.31
CA ALA A 227 -0.70 22.09 17.73
C ALA A 227 0.41 22.16 18.78
N ILE A 228 1.02 23.33 18.93
CA ILE A 228 1.96 23.66 20.00
C ILE A 228 1.18 23.83 21.30
N ASP A 229 1.05 22.73 22.04
CA ASP A 229 0.28 22.65 23.27
C ASP A 229 1.03 21.82 24.32
N THR A 230 1.17 22.37 25.52
CA THR A 230 1.78 21.71 26.68
C THR A 230 1.03 20.46 27.12
N GLY A 231 -0.29 20.37 26.93
CA GLY A 231 -1.05 19.15 27.27
C GLY A 231 -0.76 17.98 26.33
N ARG A 232 -0.73 18.25 25.02
CA ARG A 232 -0.38 17.26 23.98
C ARG A 232 1.09 16.89 23.97
N ARG A 233 1.97 17.77 24.45
CA ARG A 233 3.40 17.49 24.66
C ARG A 233 3.62 16.20 25.45
N GLU A 234 2.83 15.96 26.50
CA GLU A 234 3.02 14.82 27.41
C GLU A 234 2.28 13.55 26.98
N ALA A 235 1.10 13.68 26.37
CA ALA A 235 0.21 12.53 26.12
C ALA A 235 -0.08 12.22 24.63
N GLY A 236 0.38 13.06 23.70
CA GLY A 236 0.06 12.91 22.28
C GLY A 236 -1.42 13.09 21.95
N ILE A 237 -1.84 12.54 20.81
CA ILE A 237 -3.23 12.45 20.33
C ILE A 237 -3.42 11.14 19.56
N ASP A 238 -4.66 10.71 19.35
CA ASP A 238 -4.92 9.55 18.49
C ASP A 238 -4.39 9.79 17.07
N ALA A 239 -3.64 8.82 16.54
CA ALA A 239 -3.22 8.86 15.15
C ALA A 239 -4.44 8.76 14.21
N ARG A 240 -4.35 9.41 13.04
CA ARG A 240 -5.34 9.16 11.98
C ARG A 240 -5.19 7.73 11.49
N GLU A 241 -6.31 7.11 11.14
CA GLU A 241 -6.31 5.83 10.45
C GLU A 241 -5.56 5.98 9.11
N VAL A 242 -4.70 5.00 8.80
CA VAL A 242 -4.07 4.91 7.50
C VAL A 242 -4.94 4.09 6.58
N VAL A 243 -5.39 4.73 5.51
CA VAL A 243 -6.19 4.10 4.48
C VAL A 243 -5.26 3.21 3.65
N ASP A 244 -5.57 1.92 3.58
CA ASP A 244 -4.88 0.98 2.69
C ASP A 244 -5.11 1.38 1.23
N ASP A 245 -4.05 1.88 0.60
CA ASP A 245 -4.01 2.28 -0.82
C ASP A 245 -3.69 1.10 -1.75
N ARG A 246 -3.56 -0.11 -1.20
CA ARG A 246 -3.22 -1.36 -1.90
C ARG A 246 -1.92 -1.28 -2.68
N THR A 247 -0.99 -0.45 -2.24
CA THR A 247 0.31 -0.24 -2.87
C THR A 247 1.40 -0.76 -1.95
N PHE A 248 2.19 -1.74 -2.42
CA PHE A 248 3.35 -2.20 -1.66
C PHE A 248 4.58 -1.37 -2.01
N ARG A 249 5.18 -0.75 -1.00
CA ARG A 249 6.39 0.06 -1.16
C ARG A 249 7.63 -0.74 -0.76
N ILE A 250 8.80 -0.20 -1.12
CA ILE A 250 10.07 -0.74 -0.62
C ILE A 250 10.04 -0.83 0.91
N GLY A 251 10.64 -1.86 1.49
CA GLY A 251 10.59 -2.15 2.92
C GLY A 251 9.43 -3.06 3.35
N GLU A 252 8.35 -3.13 2.58
CA GLU A 252 7.21 -3.98 2.91
C GLU A 252 7.45 -5.46 2.58
N SER A 253 6.66 -6.33 3.22
CA SER A 253 6.71 -7.77 2.96
C SER A 253 5.31 -8.38 2.89
N SER A 254 5.13 -9.33 1.98
CA SER A 254 3.87 -10.04 1.78
C SER A 254 4.08 -11.30 0.96
N LEU A 255 3.18 -12.28 1.09
CA LEU A 255 3.11 -13.43 0.18
C LEU A 255 2.88 -12.99 -1.27
N ILE A 256 2.15 -11.90 -1.46
CA ILE A 256 1.91 -11.29 -2.76
C ILE A 256 3.24 -10.85 -3.37
N VAL A 257 4.07 -10.11 -2.61
CA VAL A 257 5.41 -9.68 -3.05
C VAL A 257 6.28 -10.88 -3.46
N ARG A 258 6.16 -12.02 -2.78
CA ARG A 258 6.90 -13.23 -3.14
C ARG A 258 6.53 -13.75 -4.52
N ASP A 259 5.23 -13.78 -4.80
CA ASP A 259 4.73 -14.20 -6.10
C ASP A 259 5.15 -13.21 -7.20
N LEU A 260 5.26 -11.92 -6.89
CA LEU A 260 5.79 -10.91 -7.80
C LEU A 260 7.28 -11.08 -8.08
N GLN A 261 8.09 -11.36 -7.06
CA GLN A 261 9.51 -11.63 -7.22
C GLN A 261 9.73 -12.81 -8.18
N ARG A 262 8.96 -13.89 -8.02
CA ARG A 262 8.99 -15.03 -8.95
C ARG A 262 8.68 -14.61 -10.37
N ARG A 263 7.65 -13.79 -10.57
CA ARG A 263 7.21 -13.34 -11.90
C ARG A 263 8.22 -12.42 -12.57
N LEU A 264 8.81 -11.51 -11.81
CA LEU A 264 9.90 -10.65 -12.30
C LEU A 264 11.09 -11.51 -12.73
N ASN A 265 11.46 -12.52 -11.92
CA ASN A 265 12.51 -13.48 -12.28
C ASN A 265 12.17 -14.27 -13.56
N GLU A 266 10.94 -14.81 -13.67
CA GLU A 266 10.46 -15.54 -14.86
C GLU A 266 10.48 -14.67 -16.12
N ALA A 267 10.15 -13.38 -15.98
CA ALA A 267 10.19 -12.41 -17.07
C ALA A 267 11.59 -11.83 -17.34
N GLY A 268 12.62 -12.27 -16.60
CA GLY A 268 14.01 -11.90 -16.80
C GLY A 268 14.43 -10.55 -16.20
N TYR A 269 13.60 -9.96 -15.33
CA TYR A 269 13.98 -8.75 -14.59
C TYR A 269 14.86 -9.10 -13.40
N THR A 270 15.97 -8.39 -13.25
CA THR A 270 16.98 -8.63 -12.22
C THR A 270 17.02 -7.50 -11.19
N GLY A 271 17.52 -7.79 -10.00
CA GLY A 271 17.80 -6.79 -8.97
C GLY A 271 18.91 -5.82 -9.37
N MET A 272 19.16 -4.83 -8.51
CA MET A 272 20.21 -3.81 -8.67
C MET A 272 21.61 -4.39 -8.86
N ASP A 273 21.86 -5.57 -8.31
CA ASP A 273 23.13 -6.31 -8.40
C ASP A 273 23.26 -7.12 -9.70
N GLY A 274 22.23 -7.13 -10.55
CA GLY A 274 22.18 -7.89 -11.79
C GLY A 274 21.84 -9.38 -11.60
N TYR A 275 21.52 -9.80 -10.37
CA TYR A 275 21.12 -11.18 -10.09
C TYR A 275 19.59 -11.32 -10.02
N ALA A 276 19.12 -12.57 -10.07
CA ALA A 276 17.72 -12.89 -9.81
C ALA A 276 17.30 -12.42 -8.41
N LEU A 277 16.06 -11.97 -8.28
CA LEU A 277 15.47 -11.57 -7.02
C LEU A 277 15.34 -12.77 -6.08
N THR A 278 15.63 -12.58 -4.81
CA THR A 278 15.28 -13.57 -3.78
C THR A 278 13.76 -13.63 -3.63
N GLU A 279 13.16 -14.81 -3.80
CA GLU A 279 11.71 -15.03 -3.65
C GLU A 279 11.32 -15.24 -2.17
N ASP A 280 11.65 -14.27 -1.31
CA ASP A 280 11.38 -14.31 0.15
C ASP A 280 10.13 -13.52 0.57
N GLY A 281 9.50 -12.79 -0.36
CA GLY A 281 8.34 -11.94 -0.10
C GLY A 281 8.68 -10.58 0.50
N VAL A 282 9.94 -10.16 0.46
CA VAL A 282 10.38 -8.86 1.00
C VAL A 282 10.73 -7.91 -0.13
N TYR A 283 10.05 -6.77 -0.22
CA TYR A 283 10.35 -5.76 -1.23
C TYR A 283 11.56 -4.91 -0.81
N ARG A 284 12.76 -5.43 -1.01
CA ARG A 284 14.02 -4.73 -0.68
C ARG A 284 14.33 -3.64 -1.71
N LEU A 285 15.14 -2.65 -1.33
CA LEU A 285 15.64 -1.63 -2.27
C LEU A 285 16.33 -2.25 -3.50
N SER A 286 17.02 -3.39 -3.35
CA SER A 286 17.65 -4.10 -4.49
C SER A 286 16.65 -4.58 -5.54
N MET A 287 15.41 -4.85 -5.17
CA MET A 287 14.36 -5.29 -6.09
C MET A 287 13.79 -4.13 -6.92
N GLN A 288 13.95 -2.88 -6.49
CA GLN A 288 13.29 -1.73 -7.11
C GLN A 288 13.69 -1.53 -8.58
N ARG A 289 14.92 -1.87 -8.95
CA ARG A 289 15.34 -1.90 -10.36
C ARG A 289 14.45 -2.78 -11.23
N ALA A 290 14.15 -4.00 -10.75
CA ALA A 290 13.31 -4.94 -11.49
C ALA A 290 11.89 -4.37 -11.68
N VAL A 291 11.34 -3.75 -10.63
CA VAL A 291 9.99 -3.16 -10.65
C VAL A 291 9.92 -1.97 -11.62
N ILE A 292 10.87 -1.04 -11.53
CA ILE A 292 10.88 0.13 -12.43
C ILE A 292 11.06 -0.30 -13.88
N ASN A 293 12.02 -1.20 -14.16
CA ASN A 293 12.23 -1.69 -15.52
C ASN A 293 10.98 -2.43 -16.05
N PHE A 294 10.28 -3.18 -15.19
CA PHE A 294 9.01 -3.80 -15.54
C PHE A 294 7.93 -2.76 -15.86
N GLN A 295 7.80 -1.71 -15.04
CA GLN A 295 6.85 -0.62 -15.28
C GLN A 295 7.12 0.08 -16.61
N GLU A 296 8.37 0.46 -16.87
CA GLU A 296 8.78 1.11 -18.13
C GLU A 296 8.49 0.22 -19.35
N ALA A 297 8.85 -1.06 -19.28
CA ALA A 297 8.63 -2.02 -20.36
C ALA A 297 7.14 -2.26 -20.67
N ASN A 298 6.27 -2.05 -19.68
CA ASN A 298 4.82 -2.23 -19.84
C ASN A 298 4.05 -0.90 -19.97
N GLY A 299 4.74 0.23 -20.15
CA GLY A 299 4.11 1.54 -20.34
C GLY A 299 3.40 2.08 -19.09
N LEU A 300 3.78 1.59 -17.90
CA LEU A 300 3.32 2.09 -16.61
C LEU A 300 4.22 3.24 -16.13
N PRO A 301 3.72 4.13 -15.26
CA PRO A 301 4.56 5.10 -14.57
C PRO A 301 5.69 4.40 -13.79
N PRO A 302 6.97 4.82 -13.95
CA PRO A 302 8.13 4.18 -13.31
C PRO A 302 8.28 4.62 -11.85
N THR A 303 7.24 4.41 -11.04
CA THR A 303 7.18 4.87 -9.65
C THR A 303 8.01 4.01 -8.71
N GLY A 304 8.37 2.79 -9.11
CA GLY A 304 8.96 1.79 -8.22
C GLY A 304 7.99 1.28 -7.15
N ASP A 305 6.75 1.74 -7.11
CA ASP A 305 5.74 1.25 -6.18
C ASP A 305 4.97 0.09 -6.83
N LEU A 306 4.65 -0.95 -6.06
CA LEU A 306 3.79 -2.05 -6.52
C LEU A 306 2.33 -1.64 -6.37
N ASP A 307 1.93 -0.63 -7.12
CA ASP A 307 0.59 -0.04 -7.12
C ASP A 307 -0.45 -0.97 -7.80
N PRO A 308 -1.76 -0.72 -7.65
CA PRO A 308 -2.78 -1.58 -8.25
C PRO A 308 -2.64 -1.80 -9.77
N ALA A 309 -2.08 -0.85 -10.52
CA ALA A 309 -1.86 -0.97 -11.95
C ALA A 309 -0.69 -1.92 -12.27
N THR A 310 0.43 -1.75 -11.54
CA THR A 310 1.60 -2.61 -11.58
C THR A 310 1.20 -4.02 -11.20
N MET A 311 0.51 -4.18 -10.06
CA MET A 311 -0.04 -5.44 -9.56
C MET A 311 -0.90 -6.16 -10.60
N ARG A 312 -1.80 -5.46 -11.29
CA ARG A 312 -2.64 -6.05 -12.36
C ARG A 312 -1.86 -6.48 -13.58
N THR A 313 -0.76 -5.79 -13.88
CA THR A 313 0.05 -6.03 -15.10
C THR A 313 1.04 -7.16 -14.88
N ILE A 314 1.65 -7.23 -13.69
CA ILE A 314 2.60 -8.28 -13.29
C ILE A 314 1.89 -9.56 -12.86
N ALA A 315 0.71 -9.44 -12.23
CA ALA A 315 -0.16 -10.58 -12.02
C ALA A 315 -0.44 -11.15 -13.41
N PRO A 316 -0.31 -12.46 -13.56
CA PRO A 316 -0.47 -13.03 -14.87
C PRO A 316 -1.92 -12.73 -15.28
N PRO A 317 -2.20 -12.54 -16.57
CA PRO A 317 -3.45 -13.07 -17.07
C PRO A 317 -3.65 -14.44 -16.43
N MET A 318 -4.84 -14.76 -15.92
CA MET A 318 -5.11 -16.09 -15.35
C MET A 318 -4.75 -17.23 -16.35
N PHE A 319 -4.43 -16.88 -17.62
CA PHE A 319 -3.99 -17.74 -18.73
C PHE A 319 -2.66 -17.28 -19.34
N PRO A 320 -1.80 -18.21 -19.80
CA PRO A 320 -0.68 -17.89 -20.68
C PRO A 320 -1.15 -17.11 -21.93
N PRO A 321 -0.33 -16.20 -22.50
CA PRO A 321 -0.68 -15.45 -23.71
C PRO A 321 -0.98 -16.35 -24.93
N GLU A 322 -0.56 -17.62 -24.93
CA GLU A 322 -0.93 -18.59 -25.97
C GLU A 322 -2.42 -19.01 -25.91
N VAL A 323 -3.07 -18.89 -24.76
CA VAL A 323 -4.47 -19.30 -24.51
C VAL A 323 -5.44 -18.10 -24.53
N ASN A 324 -4.90 -16.88 -24.60
CA ASN A 324 -5.66 -15.67 -24.86
C ASN A 324 -5.29 -15.12 -26.25
N PRO A 325 -5.64 -15.82 -27.36
CA PRO A 325 -5.45 -15.24 -28.67
C PRO A 325 -6.24 -13.95 -28.71
N ARG A 326 -5.57 -12.84 -29.06
CA ARG A 326 -6.21 -11.56 -29.35
C ARG A 326 -7.42 -11.86 -30.25
N MET A 327 -8.64 -11.76 -29.72
CA MET A 327 -9.81 -11.68 -30.59
C MET A 327 -9.57 -10.47 -31.50
N PRO A 328 -9.73 -10.61 -32.83
CA PRO A 328 -9.53 -9.49 -33.73
C PRO A 328 -10.62 -8.46 -33.45
N ASP A 329 -10.19 -7.40 -32.76
CA ASP A 329 -10.91 -6.15 -32.53
C ASP A 329 -12.17 -6.22 -31.64
N GLN A 330 -12.30 -5.20 -30.78
CA GLN A 330 -13.41 -4.92 -29.85
C GLN A 330 -13.46 -5.65 -28.49
N GLN A 331 -12.43 -5.53 -27.65
CA GLN A 331 -12.53 -5.13 -26.22
C GLN A 331 -11.23 -5.44 -25.46
N PRO A 332 -10.80 -4.56 -24.53
CA PRO A 332 -9.60 -4.81 -23.74
C PRO A 332 -9.77 -6.05 -22.86
N PRO A 333 -8.74 -6.90 -22.73
CA PRO A 333 -8.70 -7.92 -21.69
C PRO A 333 -8.92 -7.24 -20.33
N TYR A 334 -9.76 -7.80 -19.46
CA TYR A 334 -10.08 -7.25 -18.13
C TYR A 334 -10.99 -6.02 -18.08
N ALA A 335 -11.78 -5.76 -19.14
CA ALA A 335 -12.87 -4.80 -19.04
C ALA A 335 -13.89 -5.27 -17.97
N PRO A 336 -14.23 -4.43 -16.97
CA PRO A 336 -15.35 -4.70 -16.07
C PRO A 336 -16.61 -4.99 -16.88
N LEU A 337 -17.45 -5.94 -16.44
CA LEU A 337 -18.76 -6.11 -17.06
C LEU A 337 -19.57 -4.81 -16.91
N GLN A 338 -19.71 -4.05 -17.99
CA GLN A 338 -20.64 -2.92 -18.07
C GLN A 338 -21.80 -3.34 -18.98
N GLY A 339 -22.95 -3.62 -18.36
CA GLY A 339 -24.18 -4.01 -19.07
C GLY A 339 -24.93 -5.10 -18.31
N GLN A 340 -26.23 -4.87 -18.09
CA GLN A 340 -27.12 -5.81 -17.41
C GLN A 340 -27.18 -7.13 -18.18
N VAL A 341 -26.76 -8.22 -17.54
CA VAL A 341 -27.15 -9.58 -17.95
C VAL A 341 -28.68 -9.62 -17.97
N ASP A 342 -29.29 -10.14 -19.03
CA ASP A 342 -30.74 -10.20 -19.17
C ASP A 342 -31.33 -11.10 -18.06
N LEU A 343 -31.81 -10.46 -16.98
CA LEU A 343 -32.22 -11.08 -15.71
C LEU A 343 -33.43 -12.01 -15.85
N ASN A 344 -34.07 -12.05 -17.03
CA ASN A 344 -35.28 -12.83 -17.30
C ASN A 344 -35.03 -14.16 -18.03
N SER A 345 -33.78 -14.54 -18.32
CA SER A 345 -33.48 -15.84 -18.97
C SER A 345 -33.62 -17.03 -18.00
N ALA A 346 -34.03 -18.20 -18.51
CA ALA A 346 -34.10 -19.44 -17.72
C ALA A 346 -32.73 -19.85 -17.13
N ALA A 347 -31.63 -19.48 -17.81
CA ALA A 347 -30.28 -19.66 -17.26
C ALA A 347 -30.01 -18.75 -16.06
N ALA A 348 -30.48 -17.50 -16.07
CA ALA A 348 -30.34 -16.58 -14.94
C ALA A 348 -31.10 -17.07 -13.68
N GLN A 349 -32.12 -17.91 -13.85
CA GLN A 349 -32.87 -18.53 -12.75
C GLN A 349 -32.21 -19.82 -12.22
N ASN A 350 -31.12 -20.30 -12.84
CA ASN A 350 -30.42 -21.49 -12.38
C ASN A 350 -29.63 -21.20 -11.09
N PRO A 351 -29.93 -21.87 -9.95
CA PRO A 351 -29.28 -21.58 -8.67
C PRO A 351 -27.78 -21.91 -8.67
N LEU A 352 -27.33 -22.90 -9.46
CA LEU A 352 -25.91 -23.23 -9.58
C LEU A 352 -25.14 -22.10 -10.29
N LEU A 353 -25.76 -21.41 -11.24
CA LEU A 353 -25.16 -20.27 -11.92
C LEU A 353 -24.98 -19.08 -10.98
N ALA A 354 -26.03 -18.71 -10.23
CA ALA A 354 -25.95 -17.65 -9.24
C ALA A 354 -24.87 -17.94 -8.18
N GLN A 355 -24.87 -19.15 -7.62
CA GLN A 355 -23.88 -19.59 -6.65
C GLN A 355 -22.45 -19.62 -7.20
N SER A 356 -22.29 -20.01 -8.47
CA SER A 356 -20.98 -20.01 -9.13
C SER A 356 -20.47 -18.59 -9.38
N ARG A 357 -21.34 -17.64 -9.75
CA ARG A 357 -20.98 -16.22 -9.83
C ARG A 357 -20.54 -15.69 -8.47
N ASP A 358 -21.29 -15.96 -7.41
CA ASP A 358 -20.92 -15.54 -6.05
C ASP A 358 -19.58 -16.13 -5.60
N ALA A 359 -19.36 -17.41 -5.85
CA ALA A 359 -18.10 -18.08 -5.54
C ALA A 359 -16.92 -17.48 -6.34
N MET A 360 -17.16 -17.13 -7.61
CA MET A 360 -16.17 -16.50 -8.47
C MET A 360 -15.89 -15.05 -8.03
N HIS A 361 -16.90 -14.27 -7.63
CA HIS A 361 -16.69 -12.95 -7.03
C HIS A 361 -15.81 -13.02 -5.78
N ARG A 362 -16.01 -14.04 -4.92
CA ARG A 362 -15.12 -14.28 -3.77
C ARG A 362 -13.70 -14.62 -4.22
N LEU A 363 -13.54 -15.49 -5.22
CA LEU A 363 -12.23 -15.81 -5.78
C LEU A 363 -11.53 -14.57 -6.34
N GLU A 364 -12.20 -13.78 -7.17
CA GLU A 364 -11.64 -12.54 -7.73
C GLU A 364 -11.25 -11.53 -6.63
N ALA A 365 -12.06 -11.42 -5.56
CA ALA A 365 -11.73 -10.59 -4.41
C ALA A 365 -10.44 -11.06 -3.70
N THR A 366 -10.21 -12.37 -3.56
CA THR A 366 -8.95 -12.90 -3.03
C THR A 366 -7.75 -12.61 -3.94
N LEU A 367 -8.00 -12.41 -5.24
CA LEU A 367 -7.00 -12.07 -6.24
C LEU A 367 -6.86 -10.54 -6.45
N GLY A 368 -7.61 -9.72 -5.71
CA GLY A 368 -7.59 -8.26 -5.86
C GLY A 368 -8.17 -7.75 -7.20
N ARG A 369 -8.96 -8.57 -7.90
CA ARG A 369 -9.52 -8.28 -9.22
C ARG A 369 -11.02 -7.98 -9.16
N GLN A 370 -11.51 -7.26 -10.17
CA GLN A 370 -12.94 -7.11 -10.41
C GLN A 370 -13.44 -8.24 -11.32
N PHE A 371 -14.70 -8.59 -11.17
CA PHE A 371 -15.37 -9.59 -11.99
C PHE A 371 -15.51 -9.10 -13.43
N ASP A 372 -15.02 -9.89 -14.38
CA ASP A 372 -14.97 -9.56 -15.81
C ASP A 372 -15.61 -10.65 -16.68
N HIS A 373 -15.51 -10.50 -18.00
CA HIS A 373 -16.14 -11.42 -18.96
C HIS A 373 -15.56 -12.85 -18.88
N ASN A 374 -14.31 -13.01 -18.44
CA ASN A 374 -13.72 -14.32 -18.22
C ASN A 374 -14.20 -14.92 -16.90
N SER A 375 -14.35 -14.10 -15.85
CA SER A 375 -14.98 -14.52 -14.59
C SER A 375 -16.41 -15.04 -14.84
N GLU A 376 -17.16 -14.38 -15.73
CA GLU A 376 -18.52 -14.79 -16.12
C GLU A 376 -18.54 -16.13 -16.88
N ARG A 377 -17.63 -16.33 -17.85
CA ARG A 377 -17.48 -17.63 -18.56
C ARG A 377 -17.12 -18.76 -17.60
N MET A 378 -16.18 -18.52 -16.67
CA MET A 378 -15.81 -19.52 -15.67
C MET A 378 -16.96 -19.83 -14.72
N ALA A 379 -17.75 -18.83 -14.31
CA ALA A 379 -18.93 -19.06 -13.47
C ALA A 379 -19.98 -19.94 -14.19
N ALA A 380 -20.20 -19.74 -15.48
CA ALA A 380 -21.09 -20.58 -16.28
C ALA A 380 -20.55 -22.02 -16.45
N SER A 381 -19.25 -22.16 -16.73
CA SER A 381 -18.58 -23.47 -16.80
C SER A 381 -18.60 -24.19 -15.45
N ALA A 382 -18.48 -23.47 -14.33
CA ALA A 382 -18.58 -24.02 -12.99
C ALA A 382 -19.97 -24.54 -12.66
N ALA A 383 -21.01 -23.82 -13.08
CA ALA A 383 -22.37 -24.27 -12.93
C ALA A 383 -22.65 -25.52 -13.77
N CYS A 384 -22.15 -25.58 -15.01
CA CYS A 384 -22.26 -26.78 -15.85
C CYS A 384 -21.54 -27.97 -15.21
N LEU A 385 -20.31 -27.76 -14.73
CA LEU A 385 -19.53 -28.80 -14.05
C LEU A 385 -20.23 -29.33 -12.80
N ALA A 386 -20.82 -28.43 -12.00
CA ALA A 386 -21.60 -28.78 -10.83
C ALA A 386 -22.81 -29.64 -11.22
N GLN A 387 -23.57 -29.23 -12.24
CA GLN A 387 -24.72 -29.96 -12.76
C GLN A 387 -24.34 -31.35 -13.28
N ASP A 388 -23.32 -31.43 -14.14
CA ASP A 388 -22.83 -32.68 -14.74
C ASP A 388 -22.30 -33.67 -13.67
N SER A 389 -21.71 -33.14 -12.60
CA SER A 389 -21.14 -33.92 -11.50
C SER A 389 -22.15 -34.24 -10.39
N GLY A 390 -23.42 -33.86 -10.59
CA GLY A 390 -24.50 -34.08 -9.64
C GLY A 390 -24.30 -33.35 -8.31
N LEU A 391 -23.62 -32.21 -8.30
CA LEU A 391 -23.58 -31.31 -7.15
C LEU A 391 -24.91 -30.55 -7.07
N SER A 392 -25.46 -30.45 -5.85
CA SER A 392 -26.75 -29.79 -5.63
C SER A 392 -26.61 -28.29 -5.32
N ARG A 393 -25.38 -27.82 -5.06
CA ARG A 393 -25.03 -26.40 -4.86
C ARG A 393 -23.53 -26.17 -5.06
N VAL A 394 -23.14 -24.91 -5.27
CA VAL A 394 -21.73 -24.47 -5.33
C VAL A 394 -21.43 -23.57 -4.14
N ASP A 395 -20.60 -24.05 -3.21
CA ASP A 395 -20.21 -23.28 -2.03
C ASP A 395 -18.89 -22.52 -2.29
N HIS A 396 -17.94 -23.18 -2.98
CA HIS A 396 -16.62 -22.60 -3.29
C HIS A 396 -16.14 -22.94 -4.69
N VAL A 397 -15.34 -22.03 -5.23
CA VAL A 397 -14.51 -22.25 -6.42
C VAL A 397 -13.06 -22.01 -6.06
N PHE A 398 -12.18 -22.94 -6.41
CA PHE A 398 -10.75 -22.85 -6.14
C PHE A 398 -9.91 -23.12 -7.37
N LEU A 399 -8.70 -22.57 -7.37
CA LEU A 399 -7.64 -22.89 -8.30
C LEU A 399 -6.66 -23.86 -7.67
N SER A 400 -6.09 -24.76 -8.47
CA SER A 400 -5.06 -25.69 -8.00
C SER A 400 -3.83 -24.95 -7.51
N ASN A 401 -3.24 -25.42 -6.41
CA ASN A 401 -1.89 -25.04 -6.05
C ASN A 401 -0.89 -25.61 -7.07
N ALA A 402 0.29 -24.99 -7.17
CA ALA A 402 1.39 -25.57 -7.95
C ALA A 402 1.80 -26.93 -7.35
N THR A 403 2.14 -27.87 -8.22
CA THR A 403 2.78 -29.15 -7.88
C THR A 403 4.03 -29.30 -8.73
N GLU A 404 4.83 -30.33 -8.48
CA GLU A 404 6.08 -30.59 -9.23
C GLU A 404 5.83 -30.73 -10.75
N THR A 405 4.66 -31.19 -11.16
CA THR A 405 4.30 -31.43 -12.57
C THR A 405 3.23 -30.50 -13.13
N LYS A 406 2.61 -29.65 -12.30
CA LYS A 406 1.49 -28.79 -12.71
C LYS A 406 1.61 -27.38 -12.19
N ARG A 407 1.28 -26.41 -13.04
CA ARG A 407 1.31 -24.99 -12.68
C ARG A 407 0.16 -24.65 -11.74
N GLN A 408 0.36 -23.61 -10.93
CA GLN A 408 -0.73 -23.04 -10.13
C GLN A 408 -1.85 -22.60 -11.07
N GLY A 409 -3.10 -22.88 -10.68
CA GLY A 409 -4.29 -22.54 -11.45
C GLY A 409 -4.54 -23.35 -12.71
N GLU A 410 -3.77 -24.41 -12.97
CA GLU A 410 -3.98 -25.30 -14.12
C GLU A 410 -5.30 -26.08 -14.04
N THR A 411 -5.77 -26.38 -12.83
CA THR A 411 -7.06 -27.04 -12.59
C THR A 411 -7.95 -26.17 -11.72
N PHE A 412 -9.20 -26.03 -12.11
CA PHE A 412 -10.21 -25.31 -11.37
C PHE A 412 -11.19 -26.32 -10.73
N PHE A 413 -11.56 -26.07 -9.48
CA PHE A 413 -12.38 -26.95 -8.65
C PHE A 413 -13.68 -26.27 -8.25
N VAL A 414 -14.77 -27.02 -8.29
CA VAL A 414 -16.08 -26.64 -7.73
C VAL A 414 -16.33 -27.50 -6.51
N VAL A 415 -16.63 -26.88 -5.37
CA VAL A 415 -16.77 -27.57 -4.09
C VAL A 415 -18.14 -27.31 -3.47
N GLN A 416 -18.77 -28.39 -3.01
CA GLN A 416 -19.97 -28.41 -2.19
C GLN A 416 -19.61 -28.88 -0.78
N GLY A 417 -19.91 -28.05 0.21
CA GLY A 417 -19.58 -28.24 1.61
C GLY A 417 -18.36 -27.42 2.04
N ASP A 418 -18.10 -27.44 3.34
CA ASP A 418 -16.91 -26.85 3.93
C ASP A 418 -15.65 -27.60 3.43
N PRO A 419 -14.66 -26.93 2.80
CA PRO A 419 -13.44 -27.56 2.32
C PRO A 419 -12.61 -28.24 3.42
N ALA A 420 -12.74 -27.80 4.68
CA ALA A 420 -12.10 -28.44 5.84
C ALA A 420 -12.82 -29.72 6.29
N ASN A 421 -14.07 -29.93 5.85
CA ASN A 421 -14.81 -31.14 6.13
C ASN A 421 -14.45 -32.23 5.10
N PRO A 422 -13.96 -33.41 5.52
CA PRO A 422 -13.60 -34.49 4.59
C PRO A 422 -14.80 -35.05 3.80
N ALA A 423 -16.03 -34.77 4.23
CA ALA A 423 -17.25 -35.15 3.52
C ALA A 423 -17.67 -34.16 2.42
N HIS A 424 -16.88 -33.11 2.14
CA HIS A 424 -17.16 -32.22 1.02
C HIS A 424 -17.16 -32.99 -0.31
N ARG A 425 -18.01 -32.57 -1.24
CA ARG A 425 -18.02 -33.08 -2.61
C ARG A 425 -17.31 -32.08 -3.50
N ARG A 426 -16.55 -32.57 -4.47
CA ARG A 426 -15.86 -31.70 -5.43
C ARG A 426 -15.92 -32.26 -6.83
N ALA A 427 -15.95 -31.36 -7.79
CA ALA A 427 -15.73 -31.61 -9.21
C ALA A 427 -14.58 -30.73 -9.68
N HIS A 428 -13.95 -31.10 -10.80
CA HIS A 428 -12.85 -30.33 -11.36
C HIS A 428 -12.82 -30.42 -12.87
N MET A 429 -12.23 -29.42 -13.51
CA MET A 429 -11.86 -29.45 -14.93
C MET A 429 -10.59 -28.62 -15.16
N PRO A 430 -9.88 -28.82 -16.28
CA PRO A 430 -8.82 -27.93 -16.69
C PRO A 430 -9.35 -26.49 -16.78
N THR A 431 -8.61 -25.54 -16.23
CA THR A 431 -9.02 -24.12 -16.22
C THR A 431 -9.19 -23.61 -17.66
N GLU A 432 -8.30 -24.00 -18.57
CA GLU A 432 -8.40 -23.69 -20.00
C GLU A 432 -9.74 -24.11 -20.63
N GLN A 433 -10.24 -25.30 -20.28
CA GLN A 433 -11.53 -25.80 -20.76
C GLN A 433 -12.69 -24.91 -20.29
N ALA A 434 -12.62 -24.41 -19.04
CA ALA A 434 -13.66 -23.56 -18.47
C ALA A 434 -13.79 -22.20 -19.17
N LEU A 435 -12.74 -21.71 -19.82
CA LEU A 435 -12.74 -20.38 -20.45
C LEU A 435 -13.00 -20.41 -21.93
N ASN A 436 -12.51 -21.47 -22.58
CA ASN A 436 -12.74 -21.69 -24.00
C ASN A 436 -14.17 -22.16 -24.28
N ALA A 437 -14.92 -22.53 -23.24
CA ALA A 437 -16.37 -22.75 -23.34
C ALA A 437 -17.08 -21.42 -23.66
N PRO A 438 -17.80 -21.33 -24.79
CA PRO A 438 -18.62 -20.15 -25.07
C PRO A 438 -19.66 -19.94 -23.98
N LEU A 439 -19.87 -18.68 -23.57
CA LEU A 439 -20.79 -18.33 -22.48
C LEU A 439 -22.21 -18.78 -22.85
N GLU A 440 -22.65 -18.47 -24.06
CA GLU A 440 -23.98 -18.78 -24.58
C GLU A 440 -24.23 -20.29 -24.55
N ALA A 441 -23.28 -21.09 -25.02
CA ALA A 441 -23.39 -22.55 -25.03
C ALA A 441 -23.49 -23.12 -23.60
N SER A 442 -22.77 -22.54 -22.64
CA SER A 442 -22.84 -22.94 -21.24
C SER A 442 -24.20 -22.57 -20.62
N LEU A 443 -24.73 -21.39 -20.94
CA LEU A 443 -26.05 -20.96 -20.49
C LEU A 443 -27.18 -21.80 -21.10
N GLU A 444 -27.10 -22.17 -22.38
CA GLU A 444 -28.06 -23.07 -23.03
C GLU A 444 -28.10 -24.44 -22.37
N ARG A 445 -26.93 -25.01 -22.03
CA ARG A 445 -26.84 -26.28 -21.30
C ARG A 445 -27.53 -26.21 -19.93
N LEU A 446 -27.36 -25.10 -19.22
CA LEU A 446 -27.99 -24.88 -17.92
C LEU A 446 -29.51 -24.69 -17.97
N GLN A 447 -30.07 -24.42 -19.16
CA GLN A 447 -31.52 -24.33 -19.40
C GLN A 447 -32.18 -25.70 -19.64
N GLY A 448 -31.41 -26.78 -19.75
CA GLY A 448 -31.95 -28.13 -19.96
C GLY A 448 -32.43 -28.40 -21.39
N VAL A 449 -31.97 -27.64 -22.38
CA VAL A 449 -32.17 -27.98 -23.80
C VAL A 449 -31.14 -29.06 -24.15
N ASP A 450 -31.60 -30.26 -24.54
CA ASP A 450 -30.77 -31.46 -24.75
C ASP A 450 -29.64 -31.29 -25.81
N ALA A 451 -28.50 -30.76 -25.38
CA ALA A 451 -27.23 -30.78 -26.12
C ALA A 451 -26.50 -32.16 -26.18
N PRO A 452 -26.69 -33.15 -25.28
CA PRO A 452 -25.84 -34.36 -25.27
C PRO A 452 -25.92 -35.19 -26.56
N ALA A 453 -27.08 -35.19 -27.23
CA ALA A 453 -27.29 -35.97 -28.45
C ALA A 453 -26.59 -35.36 -29.69
N GLN A 454 -26.38 -34.05 -29.74
CA GLN A 454 -25.71 -33.38 -30.86
C GLN A 454 -24.19 -33.29 -30.69
N ALA A 455 -23.69 -33.21 -29.45
CA ALA A 455 -22.26 -33.21 -29.18
C ALA A 455 -21.63 -34.60 -29.40
N GLN A 456 -22.30 -35.68 -28.96
CA GLN A 456 -21.81 -37.05 -29.19
C GLN A 456 -21.86 -37.47 -30.66
N SER A 457 -22.88 -37.04 -31.43
CA SER A 457 -22.97 -37.33 -32.86
C SER A 457 -21.88 -36.59 -33.66
N ARG A 458 -21.61 -35.31 -33.35
CA ARG A 458 -20.49 -34.58 -33.97
C ARG A 458 -19.12 -35.17 -33.62
N GLN A 459 -18.96 -35.69 -32.40
CA GLN A 459 -17.70 -36.30 -31.97
C GLN A 459 -17.51 -37.71 -32.58
N GLN A 460 -18.58 -38.47 -32.81
CA GLN A 460 -18.56 -39.73 -33.55
C GLN A 460 -18.26 -39.52 -35.04
N GLU A 461 -18.88 -38.53 -35.70
CA GLU A 461 -18.61 -38.20 -37.10
C GLU A 461 -17.16 -37.74 -37.31
N GLN A 462 -16.60 -36.98 -36.36
CA GLN A 462 -15.21 -36.53 -36.43
C GLN A 462 -14.22 -37.69 -36.22
N ASN A 463 -14.56 -38.67 -35.36
CA ASN A 463 -13.74 -39.87 -35.16
C ASN A 463 -13.80 -40.82 -36.37
N GLU A 464 -14.96 -40.98 -37.02
CA GLU A 464 -15.09 -41.75 -38.27
C GLU A 464 -14.33 -41.10 -39.44
N GLN A 465 -14.30 -39.77 -39.52
CA GLN A 465 -13.47 -39.06 -40.51
C GLN A 465 -11.96 -39.19 -40.26
N LEU A 466 -11.53 -39.32 -39.00
CA LEU A 466 -10.13 -39.57 -38.63
C LEU A 466 -9.70 -41.01 -38.92
N LEU A 467 -10.60 -41.99 -38.77
CA LEU A 467 -10.35 -43.40 -39.09
C LEU A 467 -10.30 -43.66 -40.61
N GLN A 468 -11.07 -42.94 -41.42
CA GLN A 468 -11.00 -43.04 -42.90
C GLN A 468 -9.71 -42.44 -43.49
N GLN A 469 -9.04 -41.53 -42.77
CA GLN A 469 -7.78 -40.92 -43.20
C GLN A 469 -6.53 -41.76 -42.89
N GLN A 470 -6.68 -42.89 -42.17
CA GLN A 470 -5.58 -43.81 -41.82
C GLN A 470 -5.68 -45.20 -42.49
N GLY A 471 -6.37 -45.31 -43.63
CA GLY A 471 -6.37 -46.53 -44.47
C GLY A 471 -5.02 -46.74 -45.19
N PRO A 472 -4.54 -47.99 -45.36
CA PRO A 472 -3.14 -48.27 -45.69
C PRO A 472 -2.79 -47.88 -47.13
N ARG A 473 -1.68 -47.14 -47.28
CA ARG A 473 -1.01 -46.96 -48.59
C ARG A 473 -0.39 -48.29 -49.01
N VAL A 474 -1.05 -48.99 -49.92
CA VAL A 474 -0.53 -50.15 -50.65
C VAL A 474 -0.15 -49.68 -52.06
N GLY A 475 1.08 -49.97 -52.47
CA GLY A 475 1.58 -49.83 -53.85
C GLY A 475 2.67 -48.81 -54.01
#